data_AF-A0A969T8N8-F1
#
_entry.id   AF-A0A969T8N8-F1
#
_cell.length_a   1.000
_cell.length_b   1.000
_cell.length_c   1.000
_cell.angle_alpha   90.00
_cell.angle_beta   90.00
_cell.angle_gamma   90.00
#
_symmetry.space_group_name_H-M   'P 1'
#
loop_
_entity.id
_entity.type
_entity.pdbx_description
1 polymer ?
#
loop_
_entity_poly.entity_id
_entity_poly.type
_entity_poly.pdbx_seq_one_letter_code
_entity_poly.pdbx_strand_id
1 'polypeptide(L)'
;MLEQQTEPTIQQEGIDWLSLAESLGNQFAAREVEADESDLFVADNIARLKASGLVAAGVPTELGGGGASYTDLCAVLRILGRYSSSTALAFSMHTHQVMVPTWRWHNQNAPVDGLL
;
A
#
# COMPACT_ATOMS: atom_id res chain seq x y z
N MET A 1 -13.22 42.68 -20.52
CA MET A 1 -14.01 41.49 -20.14
C MET A 1 -13.47 40.33 -20.95
N LEU A 2 -12.65 39.49 -20.33
CA LEU A 2 -12.20 38.20 -20.88
C LEU A 2 -12.36 37.22 -19.72
N GLU A 3 -13.47 36.51 -19.73
CA GLU A 3 -13.77 35.49 -18.72
C GLU A 3 -12.90 34.27 -19.02
N GLN A 4 -11.89 34.03 -18.18
CA GLN A 4 -11.15 32.79 -18.20
C GLN A 4 -12.07 31.69 -17.67
N GLN A 5 -12.61 30.87 -18.57
CA GLN A 5 -13.27 29.63 -18.20
C GLN A 5 -12.23 28.67 -17.62
N THR A 6 -12.25 28.49 -16.30
CA THR A 6 -11.57 27.38 -15.65
C THR A 6 -12.37 26.11 -15.94
N GLU A 7 -11.86 25.25 -16.82
CA GLU A 7 -12.40 23.91 -16.98
C GLU A 7 -12.28 23.13 -15.66
N PRO A 8 -13.31 22.38 -15.23
CA PRO A 8 -13.24 21.57 -14.03
C PRO A 8 -12.22 20.46 -14.26
N THR A 9 -11.15 20.45 -13.46
CA THR A 9 -10.21 19.33 -13.42
C THR A 9 -10.95 18.11 -12.85
N ILE A 10 -11.24 17.12 -13.69
CA ILE A 10 -11.75 15.82 -13.21
C ILE A 10 -10.61 15.17 -12.42
N GLN A 11 -10.69 15.20 -11.09
CA GLN A 11 -9.86 14.35 -10.24
C GLN A 11 -10.24 12.90 -10.54
N GLN A 12 -9.32 12.12 -11.11
CA GLN A 12 -9.50 10.68 -11.19
C GLN A 12 -9.64 10.14 -9.76
N GLU A 13 -10.73 9.40 -9.48
CA GLU A 13 -10.95 8.72 -8.21
C GLU A 13 -9.88 7.63 -8.02
N GLY A 14 -8.73 8.02 -7.49
CA GLY A 14 -7.69 7.10 -7.04
C GLY A 14 -8.17 6.30 -5.84
N ILE A 15 -7.59 5.12 -5.64
CA ILE A 15 -7.89 4.28 -4.47
C ILE A 15 -7.52 5.04 -3.19
N ASP A 16 -8.46 5.14 -2.25
CA ASP A 16 -8.19 5.67 -0.91
C ASP A 16 -7.49 4.62 -0.05
N TRP A 17 -6.16 4.62 -0.13
CA TRP A 17 -5.30 3.68 0.59
C TRP A 17 -5.42 3.78 2.11
N LEU A 18 -5.67 4.98 2.63
CA LEU A 18 -5.72 5.22 4.07
C LEU A 18 -7.02 4.66 4.64
N SER A 19 -8.16 4.94 3.99
CA SER A 19 -9.45 4.34 4.39
C SER A 19 -9.43 2.81 4.30
N LEU A 20 -8.78 2.26 3.26
CA LEU A 20 -8.60 0.81 3.15
C LEU A 20 -7.73 0.25 4.29
N ALA A 21 -6.63 0.94 4.64
CA ALA A 21 -5.76 0.54 5.74
C ALA A 21 -6.47 0.60 7.11
N GLU A 22 -7.29 1.63 7.36
CA GLU A 22 -8.10 1.74 8.59
C GLU A 22 -9.11 0.58 8.66
N SER A 23 -9.81 0.27 7.56
CA SER A 23 -10.76 -0.84 7.50
C SER A 23 -10.12 -2.19 7.78
N LEU A 24 -8.95 -2.45 7.19
CA LEU A 24 -8.20 -3.69 7.40
C LEU A 24 -7.58 -3.76 8.80
N GLY A 25 -7.02 -2.65 9.28
CA GLY A 25 -6.43 -2.54 10.62
C GLY A 25 -7.43 -2.90 11.72
N ASN A 26 -8.67 -2.37 11.64
CA ASN A 26 -9.73 -2.72 12.60
C ASN A 26 -10.03 -4.23 12.64
N GLN A 27 -9.89 -4.94 11.51
CA GLN A 27 -10.06 -6.40 11.47
C GLN A 27 -8.87 -7.15 12.07
N PHE A 28 -7.66 -6.59 12.01
CA PHE A 28 -6.43 -7.22 12.48
C PHE A 28 -6.26 -7.14 13.99
N ALA A 29 -6.73 -6.04 14.60
CA ALA A 29 -6.58 -5.79 16.05
C ALA A 29 -7.12 -6.90 16.94
N ALA A 30 -8.18 -7.59 16.50
CA ALA A 30 -8.82 -8.66 17.26
C ALA A 30 -7.90 -9.88 17.50
N ARG A 31 -6.84 -10.04 16.70
CA ARG A 31 -5.96 -11.22 16.73
C ARG A 31 -4.51 -10.91 17.07
N GLU A 32 -4.13 -9.64 17.17
CA GLU A 32 -2.73 -9.25 17.43
C GLU A 32 -2.24 -9.77 18.78
N VAL A 33 -3.05 -9.63 19.85
CA VAL A 33 -2.66 -10.03 21.21
C VAL A 33 -2.40 -11.54 21.28
N GLU A 34 -3.31 -12.35 20.73
CA GLU A 34 -3.14 -13.81 20.69
C GLU A 34 -1.90 -14.21 19.89
N ALA A 35 -1.67 -13.54 18.74
CA ALA A 35 -0.52 -13.81 17.90
C ALA A 35 0.80 -13.48 18.59
N ASP A 36 0.88 -12.35 19.31
CA ASP A 36 2.06 -11.95 20.08
C ASP A 36 2.33 -12.90 21.26
N GLU A 37 1.30 -13.19 22.08
CA GLU A 37 1.45 -14.06 23.25
C GLU A 37 1.80 -15.52 22.88
N SER A 38 1.36 -15.97 21.70
CA SER A 38 1.52 -17.36 21.26
C SER A 38 2.64 -17.57 20.22
N ASP A 39 3.43 -16.53 19.92
CA ASP A 39 4.48 -16.55 18.88
C ASP A 39 3.97 -17.04 17.50
N LEU A 40 2.77 -16.59 17.12
CA LEU A 40 2.14 -16.97 15.86
C LEU A 40 2.39 -15.92 14.78
N PHE A 41 2.67 -16.39 13.57
CA PHE A 41 2.74 -15.53 12.42
C PHE A 41 1.34 -15.05 11.98
N VAL A 42 1.24 -13.77 11.60
CA VAL A 42 0.00 -13.08 11.17
C VAL A 42 -0.44 -13.43 9.73
N ALA A 43 -0.40 -14.71 9.36
CA ALA A 43 -0.63 -15.19 7.99
C ALA A 43 -1.98 -14.72 7.39
N ASP A 44 -3.05 -14.80 8.19
CA ASP A 44 -4.40 -14.39 7.75
C ASP A 44 -4.46 -12.89 7.42
N ASN A 45 -3.73 -12.05 8.16
CA ASN A 45 -3.70 -10.61 7.89
C ASN A 45 -2.96 -10.33 6.58
N ILE A 46 -1.84 -11.03 6.34
CA ILE A 46 -1.10 -10.94 5.07
C ILE A 46 -1.96 -11.40 3.89
N ALA A 47 -2.73 -12.48 4.05
CA ALA A 47 -3.66 -12.95 3.02
C ALA A 47 -4.73 -11.89 2.69
N ARG A 48 -5.24 -11.18 3.69
CA ARG A 48 -6.20 -10.07 3.51
C ARG A 48 -5.57 -8.88 2.80
N LEU A 49 -4.35 -8.50 3.15
CA LEU A 49 -3.60 -7.45 2.45
C LEU A 49 -3.35 -7.80 0.97
N LYS A 50 -3.08 -9.08 0.69
CA LYS A 50 -2.96 -9.58 -0.69
C LYS A 50 -4.30 -9.48 -1.44
N ALA A 51 -5.38 -9.96 -0.82
CA ALA A 51 -6.71 -9.94 -1.42
C ALA A 51 -7.23 -8.51 -1.65
N SER A 52 -6.83 -7.54 -0.84
CA SER A 52 -7.21 -6.13 -1.00
C SER A 52 -6.40 -5.39 -2.08
N GLY A 53 -5.39 -6.03 -2.67
CA GLY A 53 -4.50 -5.41 -3.64
C GLY A 53 -3.39 -4.53 -3.03
N LEU A 54 -3.31 -4.41 -1.70
CA LEU A 54 -2.30 -3.57 -1.04
C LEU A 54 -0.87 -4.03 -1.35
N VAL A 55 -0.65 -5.33 -1.56
CA VAL A 55 0.64 -5.88 -1.98
C VAL A 55 1.14 -5.31 -3.32
N ALA A 56 0.23 -4.91 -4.21
CA ALA A 56 0.57 -4.32 -5.50
C ALA A 56 0.39 -2.79 -5.52
N ALA A 57 0.06 -2.18 -4.38
CA ALA A 57 -0.26 -0.76 -4.31
C ALA A 57 0.90 0.12 -4.82
N GLY A 58 2.15 -0.20 -4.47
CA GLY A 58 3.33 0.56 -4.92
C GLY A 58 3.83 0.27 -6.33
N VAL A 59 3.20 -0.65 -7.05
CA VAL A 59 3.56 -0.96 -8.45
C VAL A 59 2.94 0.12 -9.36
N PRO A 60 3.65 0.64 -10.37
CA PRO A 60 3.10 1.60 -11.33
C PRO A 60 1.81 1.09 -11.99
N THR A 61 0.86 1.99 -12.25
CA THR A 61 -0.41 1.62 -12.89
C THR A 61 -0.20 1.10 -14.31
N GLU A 62 0.82 1.62 -15.01
CA GLU A 62 1.24 1.17 -16.34
C GLU A 62 1.73 -0.28 -16.36
N LEU A 63 2.13 -0.81 -15.19
CA LEU A 63 2.55 -2.19 -14.99
C LEU A 63 1.44 -3.03 -14.32
N GLY A 64 0.21 -2.52 -14.23
CA GLY A 64 -0.95 -3.20 -13.64
C GLY A 64 -1.05 -3.08 -12.12
N GLY A 65 -0.29 -2.18 -11.50
CA GLY A 65 -0.29 -1.92 -10.07
C GLY A 65 -1.28 -0.84 -9.61
N GLY A 66 -1.19 -0.49 -8.33
CA GLY A 66 -2.04 0.53 -7.69
C GLY A 66 -1.52 1.97 -7.81
N GLY A 67 -0.25 2.19 -8.15
CA GLY A 67 0.35 3.52 -8.28
C GLY A 67 0.44 4.35 -6.99
N ALA A 68 0.31 3.73 -5.81
CA ALA A 68 0.47 4.40 -4.53
C ALA A 68 1.85 5.02 -4.40
N SER A 69 1.91 6.26 -3.89
CA SER A 69 3.20 6.91 -3.64
C SER A 69 3.93 6.27 -2.45
N TYR A 70 5.23 6.54 -2.34
CA TYR A 70 6.01 6.15 -1.16
C TYR A 70 5.41 6.73 0.13
N THR A 71 4.91 7.96 0.07
CA THR A 71 4.25 8.64 1.20
C THR A 71 2.96 7.92 1.59
N ASP A 72 2.14 7.51 0.62
CA ASP A 72 0.90 6.77 0.88
C ASP A 72 1.20 5.44 1.55
N LEU A 73 2.17 4.68 1.06
CA LEU A 73 2.58 3.41 1.67
C LEU A 73 3.13 3.60 3.09
N CYS A 74 3.90 4.66 3.34
CA CYS A 74 4.33 5.00 4.69
C CYS A 74 3.13 5.33 5.61
N ALA A 75 2.11 6.00 5.09
CA ALA A 75 0.89 6.31 5.84
C ALA A 75 0.08 5.03 6.13
N VAL A 76 -0.07 4.13 5.15
CA VAL A 76 -0.70 2.81 5.31
C VAL A 76 0.02 2.01 6.40
N LEU A 77 1.36 1.92 6.35
CA LEU A 77 2.14 1.20 7.36
C LEU A 77 1.96 1.79 8.76
N ARG A 78 1.91 3.12 8.90
CA ARG A 78 1.62 3.76 10.18
C ARG A 78 0.22 3.42 10.70
N ILE A 79 -0.79 3.41 9.84
CA ILE A 79 -2.16 3.07 10.22
C ILE A 79 -2.22 1.61 10.68
N LEU A 80 -1.75 0.68 9.85
CA LEU A 80 -1.72 -0.75 10.19
C LEU A 80 -0.97 -0.99 11.50
N GLY A 81 0.15 -0.30 11.72
CA GLY A 81 0.96 -0.44 12.94
C GLY A 81 0.25 -0.03 14.23
N ARG A 82 -0.82 0.79 14.17
CA ARG A 82 -1.66 1.10 15.34
C ARG A 82 -2.52 -0.09 15.77
N TYR A 83 -2.80 -0.99 14.84
CA TYR A 83 -3.71 -2.12 15.04
C TYR A 83 -2.97 -3.45 15.18
N SER A 84 -1.95 -3.67 14.36
CA SER A 84 -1.10 -4.86 14.37
C SER A 84 0.30 -4.47 13.92
N SER A 85 1.20 -4.38 14.90
CA SER A 85 2.60 -4.02 14.67
C SER A 85 3.34 -5.12 13.89
N SER A 86 3.04 -6.38 14.19
CA SER A 86 3.58 -7.54 13.49
C SER A 86 3.18 -7.56 12.01
N THR A 87 1.91 -7.27 11.71
CA THR A 87 1.44 -7.18 10.32
C THR A 87 2.09 -6.01 9.58
N ALA A 88 2.16 -4.84 10.21
CA ALA A 88 2.78 -3.67 9.59
C ALA A 88 4.26 -3.91 9.30
N LEU A 89 5.01 -4.51 10.23
CA LEU A 89 6.42 -4.85 10.04
C LEU A 89 6.59 -5.86 8.88
N ALA A 90 5.87 -6.98 8.92
CA ALA A 90 5.95 -8.00 7.86
C ALA A 90 5.58 -7.42 6.48
N PHE A 91 4.55 -6.56 6.41
CA PHE A 91 4.14 -5.92 5.17
C PHE A 91 5.13 -4.85 4.69
N SER A 92 5.83 -4.15 5.60
CA SER A 92 6.88 -3.19 5.23
C SER A 92 8.02 -3.85 4.45
N MET A 93 8.39 -5.09 4.82
CA MET A 93 9.44 -5.85 4.14
C MET A 93 9.10 -6.10 2.66
N HIS A 94 7.82 -6.31 2.36
CA HIS A 94 7.33 -6.43 0.99
C HIS A 94 7.28 -5.09 0.27
N THR A 95 6.59 -4.09 0.85
CA THR A 95 6.38 -2.80 0.19
C THR A 95 7.68 -2.06 -0.10
N HIS A 96 8.71 -2.18 0.76
CA HIS A 96 10.01 -1.57 0.49
C HIS A 96 10.72 -2.22 -0.70
N GLN A 97 10.61 -3.54 -0.85
CA GLN A 97 11.15 -4.27 -2.01
C GLN A 97 10.40 -3.95 -3.30
N VAL A 98 9.13 -3.53 -3.23
CA VAL A 98 8.38 -3.01 -4.38
C VAL A 98 8.81 -1.57 -4.71
N MET A 99 8.99 -0.71 -3.71
CA MET A 99 9.22 0.72 -3.95
C MET A 99 10.60 1.05 -4.53
N VAL A 100 11.64 0.28 -4.21
CA VAL A 100 12.98 0.46 -4.79
C VAL A 100 12.97 0.29 -6.32
N PRO A 101 12.49 -0.82 -6.90
CA PRO A 101 12.39 -0.96 -8.35
C PRO A 101 11.40 0.01 -8.98
N THR A 102 10.26 0.32 -8.33
CA THR A 102 9.35 1.37 -8.80
C THR A 102 10.07 2.72 -8.96
N TRP A 103 10.86 3.12 -7.96
CA TRP A 103 11.64 4.35 -8.04
C TRP A 103 12.66 4.31 -9.18
N ARG A 104 13.39 3.19 -9.35
CA ARG A 104 14.36 3.04 -10.45
C ARG A 104 13.68 3.05 -11.82
N TRP A 105 12.48 2.50 -11.94
CA TRP A 105 11.70 2.54 -13.17
C TRP A 105 11.38 3.98 -13.57
N HIS A 106 10.85 4.79 -12.64
CA HIS A 106 10.52 6.20 -12.89
C HIS A 106 11.75 7.10 -13.14
N ASN A 107 12.87 6.85 -12.47
CA ASN A 107 14.00 7.80 -12.43
C ASN A 107 15.23 7.36 -13.23
N GLN A 108 15.34 6.07 -13.57
CA GLN A 108 16.53 5.51 -14.22
C GLN A 108 16.22 4.68 -15.46
N ASN A 109 14.95 4.62 -15.88
CA ASN A 109 14.50 3.82 -17.03
C ASN A 109 14.93 2.34 -16.93
N ALA A 110 14.97 1.82 -15.69
CA ALA A 110 15.43 0.48 -15.39
C ALA A 110 14.46 -0.58 -15.95
N PRO A 111 14.96 -1.71 -16.49
CA PRO A 111 14.11 -2.77 -17.02
C PRO A 111 13.35 -3.48 -15.90
N VAL A 112 12.12 -3.91 -16.21
CA VAL A 112 11.22 -4.60 -15.27
C VAL A 112 11.02 -6.07 -15.62
N ASP A 113 11.51 -6.55 -16.76
CA ASP A 113 11.33 -7.92 -17.25
C ASP A 113 11.88 -9.00 -16.29
N GLY A 114 12.84 -8.64 -15.43
CA GLY A 114 13.40 -9.55 -14.41
C GLY A 114 12.64 -9.55 -13.07
N LEU A 115 11.55 -8.77 -12.95
CA LEU A 115 10.79 -8.56 -11.71
C LEU A 115 9.32 -8.97 -11.81
N LEU A 116 8.84 -9.31 -13.00
CA LEU A 116 7.49 -9.79 -13.30
C LEU A 116 7.47 -11.32 -13.37
#